data_AF-A0A2V8I9Y1-F1
#
_entry.id   AF-A0A2V8I9Y1-F1
#
_cell.length_a   1.000
_cell.length_b   1.000
_cell.length_c   1.000
_cell.angle_alpha   90.00
_cell.angle_beta   90.00
_cell.angle_gamma   90.00
#
_symmetry.space_group_name_H-M   'P 1'
#
loop_
_entity.id
_entity.type
_entity.pdbx_description
1 polymer ?
#
loop_
_entity_poly.entity_id
_entity_poly.type
_entity_poly.pdbx_seq_one_letter_code
_entity_poly.pdbx_strand_id
1 'polypeptide(L)'
;MIFETLWFRQAGLAFGSSIWASSLVLSGFMAGLALGNTLAARFGAHVRRAVRLYAIAEAVIALTGAGLVYLFPVLGTALAPVFRPLLDHPWTLNSLRLLIAFLLLLIPSTAMGLTLPLLTRAVLRDEAGFGRVLGALYGWNTLGAMAGVVAGELFLVGRFGVRGTALAAGGLNLFAAAVASLLSIWESEYGDRATQGVESTRHRTPTPYLFSAFLGGFCLLALEVVWFRFLLLFVKGSSLAFPVMLGVVLAGIALGGL
;
A
#
# COMPACT_ATOMS: atom_id res chain seq x y z
N MET A 1 3.91 2.77 -3.52
CA MET A 1 4.83 3.56 -2.68
C MET A 1 4.84 5.06 -2.94
N ILE A 2 4.85 5.58 -4.18
CA ILE A 2 4.84 7.06 -4.39
C ILE A 2 3.67 7.72 -3.63
N PHE A 3 2.46 7.20 -3.79
CA PHE A 3 1.31 7.71 -3.05
C PHE A 3 1.47 7.65 -1.53
N GLU A 4 2.03 6.56 -1.01
CA GLU A 4 2.27 6.38 0.42
C GLU A 4 3.22 7.44 0.98
N THR A 5 4.33 7.74 0.29
CA THR A 5 5.25 8.80 0.74
C THR A 5 4.60 10.17 0.68
N LEU A 6 3.79 10.46 -0.35
CA LEU A 6 3.05 11.71 -0.46
C LEU A 6 2.01 11.87 0.65
N TRP A 7 1.24 10.82 0.96
CA TRP A 7 0.26 10.85 2.04
C TRP A 7 0.94 10.98 3.40
N PHE A 8 2.06 10.28 3.64
CA PHE A 8 2.85 10.44 4.86
C PHE A 8 3.34 11.86 5.05
N ARG A 9 3.88 12.45 3.99
CA ARG A 9 4.33 13.85 3.97
C ARG A 9 3.17 14.79 4.28
N GLN A 10 2.04 14.65 3.60
CA GLN A 10 0.88 15.53 3.82
C GLN A 10 0.24 15.34 5.19
N ALA A 11 0.15 14.10 5.68
CA ALA A 11 -0.34 13.80 7.02
C ALA A 11 0.55 14.45 8.09
N GLY A 12 1.88 14.40 7.91
CA GLY A 12 2.83 15.09 8.79
C GLY A 12 2.64 16.61 8.81
N LEU A 13 2.33 17.21 7.65
CA LEU A 13 2.08 18.65 7.52
C LEU A 13 0.70 19.06 8.08
N ALA A 14 -0.34 18.25 7.86
CA ALA A 14 -1.72 18.57 8.22
C ALA A 14 -2.04 18.27 9.70
N PHE A 15 -1.44 17.24 10.27
CA PHE A 15 -1.75 16.75 11.62
C PHE A 15 -0.65 17.05 12.64
N GLY A 16 0.44 17.70 12.22
CA GLY A 16 1.61 17.98 13.04
C GLY A 16 2.56 16.78 13.14
N SER A 17 3.86 17.06 13.30
CA SER A 17 4.95 16.08 13.30
C SER A 17 5.03 15.23 14.58
N SER A 18 3.89 14.85 15.17
CA SER A 18 3.94 13.94 16.31
C SER A 18 4.25 12.53 15.82
N ILE A 19 5.24 11.92 16.45
CA ILE A 19 5.70 10.55 16.15
C ILE A 19 4.53 9.54 16.23
N TRP A 20 3.55 9.84 17.10
CA TRP A 20 2.33 9.05 17.28
C TRP A 20 1.44 9.08 16.04
N ALA A 21 1.25 10.25 15.41
CA ALA A 21 0.42 10.38 14.22
C ALA A 21 0.98 9.55 13.05
N SER A 22 2.30 9.58 12.81
CA SER A 22 2.93 8.77 11.76
C SER A 22 2.78 7.27 11.98
N SER A 23 3.00 6.78 13.20
CA SER A 23 2.86 5.35 13.51
C SER A 23 1.41 4.88 13.34
N LEU A 24 0.45 5.70 13.77
CA LEU A 24 -0.97 5.38 13.68
C LEU A 24 -1.48 5.42 12.23
N VAL A 25 -1.00 6.36 11.40
CA VAL A 25 -1.26 6.36 9.94
C VAL A 25 -0.68 5.11 9.28
N LEU A 26 0.56 4.71 9.63
CA LEU A 26 1.16 3.47 9.13
C LEU A 26 0.31 2.25 9.50
N SER A 27 -0.09 2.15 10.77
CA SER A 27 -0.93 1.06 11.26
C SER A 27 -2.26 1.01 10.52
N GLY A 28 -2.86 2.17 10.24
CA GLY A 28 -4.10 2.26 9.47
C GLY A 28 -3.94 1.81 8.02
N PHE A 29 -2.87 2.24 7.37
CA PHE A 29 -2.52 1.81 6.02
C PHE A 29 -2.28 0.29 5.96
N MET A 30 -1.52 -0.25 6.91
CA MET A 30 -1.27 -1.69 7.03
C MET A 30 -2.55 -2.49 7.32
N ALA A 31 -3.47 -1.95 8.13
CA ALA A 31 -4.77 -2.57 8.38
C ALA A 31 -5.62 -2.65 7.11
N GLY A 32 -5.59 -1.60 6.27
CA GLY A 32 -6.25 -1.64 4.97
C GLY A 32 -5.61 -2.64 4.00
N LEU A 33 -4.28 -2.72 3.93
CA LEU A 33 -3.57 -3.76 3.17
C LEU A 33 -3.98 -5.17 3.62
N ALA A 34 -4.02 -5.41 4.93
CA ALA A 34 -4.44 -6.67 5.52
C ALA A 34 -5.91 -7.00 5.18
N LEU A 35 -6.79 -6.00 5.22
CA LEU A 35 -8.19 -6.13 4.83
C LEU A 35 -8.29 -6.52 3.35
N GLY A 36 -7.57 -5.83 2.46
CA GLY A 36 -7.48 -6.17 1.04
C GLY A 36 -7.03 -7.61 0.80
N ASN A 37 -5.93 -8.04 1.44
CA ASN A 37 -5.43 -9.41 1.32
C ASN A 37 -6.44 -10.45 1.83
N THR A 38 -7.16 -10.14 2.91
CA THR A 38 -8.22 -11.01 3.45
C THR A 38 -9.43 -11.09 2.51
N LEU A 39 -9.83 -9.97 1.89
CA LEU A 39 -10.88 -9.93 0.89
C LEU A 39 -10.50 -10.77 -0.33
N ALA A 40 -9.26 -10.66 -0.81
CA ALA A 40 -8.76 -11.52 -1.89
C ALA A 40 -8.75 -12.99 -1.48
N ALA A 41 -8.34 -13.34 -0.27
CA ALA A 41 -8.35 -14.74 0.19
C ALA A 41 -9.78 -15.30 0.29
N ARG A 42 -10.74 -14.50 0.79
CA ARG A 42 -12.12 -14.93 1.02
C ARG A 42 -12.96 -14.98 -0.25
N PHE A 43 -12.86 -13.95 -1.09
CA PHE A 43 -13.71 -13.79 -2.28
C PHE A 43 -12.97 -14.15 -3.57
N GLY A 44 -11.64 -14.03 -3.59
CA GLY A 44 -10.81 -14.30 -4.74
C GLY A 44 -10.96 -15.72 -5.26
N ALA A 45 -11.21 -16.71 -4.39
CA ALA A 45 -11.45 -18.12 -4.76
C ALA A 45 -12.48 -18.29 -5.90
N HIS A 46 -13.51 -17.44 -5.95
CA HIS A 46 -14.61 -17.53 -6.92
C HIS A 46 -14.49 -16.51 -8.08
N VAL A 47 -13.41 -15.74 -8.15
CA VAL A 47 -13.24 -14.70 -9.17
C VAL A 47 -12.75 -15.33 -10.47
N ARG A 48 -13.59 -15.27 -11.52
CA ARG A 48 -13.28 -15.74 -12.89
C ARG A 48 -12.47 -14.73 -13.72
N ARG A 49 -12.37 -13.47 -13.29
CA ARG A 49 -11.74 -12.37 -14.05
C ARG A 49 -10.72 -11.63 -13.17
N ALA A 50 -9.65 -12.32 -12.79
CA ALA A 50 -8.67 -11.80 -11.84
C ALA A 50 -7.93 -10.58 -12.41
N VAL A 51 -7.58 -10.60 -13.71
CA VAL A 51 -6.92 -9.46 -14.37
C VAL A 51 -7.85 -8.24 -14.42
N ARG A 52 -9.16 -8.43 -14.65
CA ARG A 52 -10.13 -7.32 -14.63
C ARG A 52 -10.27 -6.71 -13.24
N LEU A 53 -10.35 -7.51 -12.19
CA LEU A 53 -10.38 -6.98 -10.82
C LEU A 53 -9.08 -6.26 -10.47
N TYR A 54 -7.94 -6.76 -10.93
CA TYR A 54 -6.65 -6.07 -10.77
C TYR A 54 -6.68 -4.70 -11.47
N ALA A 55 -7.17 -4.62 -12.71
CA ALA A 55 -7.32 -3.35 -13.42
C ALA A 55 -8.24 -2.36 -12.68
N ILE A 56 -9.37 -2.83 -12.14
CA ILE A 56 -10.27 -2.01 -11.33
C ILE A 56 -9.57 -1.54 -10.04
N ALA A 57 -8.82 -2.42 -9.36
CA ALA A 57 -8.07 -2.05 -8.16
C ALA A 57 -7.03 -0.96 -8.48
N GLU A 58 -6.26 -1.10 -9.55
CA GLU A 58 -5.29 -0.09 -9.98
C GLU A 58 -5.95 1.26 -10.31
N ALA A 59 -7.10 1.24 -10.99
CA ALA A 59 -7.88 2.45 -11.27
C ALA A 59 -8.42 3.09 -9.98
N VAL A 60 -8.91 2.30 -9.02
CA VAL A 60 -9.34 2.80 -7.70
C VAL A 60 -8.18 3.43 -6.96
N ILE A 61 -6.99 2.80 -6.95
CA ILE A 61 -5.79 3.37 -6.33
C ILE A 61 -5.41 4.68 -6.99
N ALA A 62 -5.44 4.76 -8.33
CA ALA A 62 -5.12 5.99 -9.06
C ALA A 62 -6.06 7.14 -8.67
N LEU A 63 -7.37 6.89 -8.72
CA LEU A 63 -8.40 7.90 -8.47
C LEU A 63 -8.43 8.33 -7.01
N THR A 64 -8.53 7.37 -6.10
CA THR A 64 -8.60 7.67 -4.66
C THR A 64 -7.27 8.20 -4.15
N GLY A 65 -6.16 7.68 -4.66
CA GLY A 65 -4.85 8.09 -4.20
C GLY A 65 -4.44 9.48 -4.64
N ALA A 66 -4.66 9.82 -5.91
CA ALA A 66 -4.50 11.20 -6.37
C ALA A 66 -5.53 12.09 -5.68
N GLY A 67 -6.80 11.68 -5.63
CA GLY A 67 -7.89 12.42 -5.00
C GLY A 67 -7.57 12.84 -3.56
N LEU A 68 -7.03 11.94 -2.74
CA LEU A 68 -6.60 12.25 -1.38
C LEU A 68 -5.56 13.36 -1.34
N VAL A 69 -4.56 13.35 -2.23
CA VAL A 69 -3.52 14.39 -2.26
C VAL A 69 -4.10 15.79 -2.50
N TYR A 70 -5.16 15.89 -3.31
CA TYR A 70 -5.88 17.14 -3.55
C TYR A 70 -6.87 17.48 -2.44
N LEU A 71 -7.45 16.47 -1.79
CA LEU A 71 -8.45 16.63 -0.74
C LEU A 71 -7.83 17.04 0.59
N PHE A 72 -6.63 16.58 0.94
CA PHE A 72 -5.96 16.85 2.23
C PHE A 72 -5.90 18.34 2.61
N PRO A 73 -5.46 19.26 1.72
CA PRO A 73 -5.44 20.69 2.03
C PRO A 73 -6.83 21.27 2.32
N VAL A 74 -7.86 20.82 1.58
CA VAL A 74 -9.25 21.28 1.74
C VAL A 74 -9.88 20.73 3.02
N LEU A 75 -9.60 19.47 3.34
CA LEU A 75 -9.98 18.85 4.61
C LEU A 75 -9.34 19.59 5.79
N GLY A 76 -8.06 19.96 5.69
CA GLY A 76 -7.36 20.70 6.73
C GLY A 76 -8.03 22.02 7.07
N THR A 77 -8.45 22.79 6.06
CA THR A 77 -9.17 24.06 6.27
C THR A 77 -10.59 23.84 6.77
N ALA A 78 -11.30 22.85 6.24
CA ALA A 78 -12.68 22.52 6.64
C ALA A 78 -12.77 21.98 8.08
N LEU A 79 -11.77 21.21 8.53
CA LEU A 79 -11.72 20.63 9.87
C LEU A 79 -11.08 21.57 10.90
N ALA A 80 -10.45 22.67 10.49
CA ALA A 80 -9.84 23.63 11.40
C ALA A 80 -10.79 24.16 12.50
N PRO A 81 -12.07 24.49 12.22
CA PRO A 81 -13.02 24.92 13.26
C PRO A 81 -13.32 23.83 14.30
N VAL A 82 -13.31 22.56 13.88
CA VAL A 82 -13.52 21.41 14.77
C VAL A 82 -12.27 21.12 15.60
N PHE A 83 -11.08 21.29 15.02
CA PHE A 83 -9.82 21.02 15.71
C PHE A 83 -9.39 22.13 16.69
N ARG A 84 -9.73 23.40 16.42
CA ARG A 84 -9.32 24.55 17.26
C ARG A 84 -9.74 24.42 18.73
N PRO A 85 -10.99 24.06 19.08
CA PRO A 85 -11.41 23.86 20.47
C PRO A 85 -10.73 22.65 21.16
N LEU A 86 -10.23 21.70 20.37
CA LEU A 86 -9.62 20.46 20.86
C LEU A 86 -8.09 20.58 21.03
N LEU A 87 -7.51 21.77 20.78
CA LEU A 87 -6.06 21.97 20.90
C LEU A 87 -5.54 21.73 22.33
N ASP A 88 -6.35 22.04 23.35
CA ASP A 88 -6.03 21.83 24.76
C ASP A 88 -6.27 20.38 25.23
N HIS A 89 -6.82 19.53 24.35
CA HIS A 89 -7.05 18.11 24.61
C HIS A 89 -6.34 17.23 23.56
N PRO A 90 -5.01 17.03 23.69
CA PRO A 90 -4.19 16.35 22.69
C PRO A 90 -4.66 14.91 22.38
N TRP A 91 -5.13 14.18 23.39
CA TRP A 91 -5.60 12.80 23.23
C TRP A 91 -6.81 12.72 22.30
N THR A 92 -7.85 13.51 22.56
CA THR A 92 -9.06 13.55 21.73
C THR A 92 -8.77 14.08 20.33
N LEU A 93 -7.94 15.12 20.21
CA LEU A 93 -7.56 15.68 18.93
C LEU A 93 -6.81 14.66 18.06
N ASN A 94 -5.84 13.96 18.64
CA ASN A 94 -5.04 12.97 17.93
C ASN A 94 -5.87 11.73 17.56
N SER A 95 -6.75 11.26 18.43
CA SER A 95 -7.68 10.16 18.11
C SER A 95 -8.61 10.51 16.95
N LEU A 96 -9.14 11.74 16.91
CA LEU A 96 -10.01 12.19 15.82
C LEU A 96 -9.24 12.33 14.50
N ARG A 97 -8.05 12.96 14.53
CA ARG A 97 -7.16 13.07 13.36
C ARG A 97 -6.80 11.70 12.81
N LEU A 98 -6.49 10.75 13.70
CA LEU A 98 -6.23 9.37 13.33
C LEU A 98 -7.45 8.75 12.65
N LEU A 99 -8.63 8.80 13.28
CA LEU A 99 -9.82 8.17 12.73
C LEU A 99 -10.11 8.69 11.31
N ILE A 100 -9.97 10.00 11.11
CA ILE A 100 -10.15 10.63 9.80
C ILE A 100 -9.10 10.12 8.80
N ALA A 101 -7.81 10.14 9.16
CA ALA A 101 -6.74 9.65 8.28
C ALA A 101 -6.90 8.16 7.94
N PHE A 102 -7.25 7.34 8.92
CA PHE A 102 -7.53 5.91 8.77
C PHE A 102 -8.65 5.68 7.75
N LEU A 103 -9.80 6.33 7.94
CA LEU A 103 -10.97 6.17 7.06
C LEU A 103 -10.67 6.62 5.63
N LEU A 104 -9.93 7.72 5.47
CA LEU A 104 -9.53 8.23 4.16
C LEU A 104 -8.58 7.27 3.43
N LEU A 105 -7.60 6.71 4.14
CA LEU A 105 -6.62 5.79 3.56
C LEU A 105 -7.17 4.37 3.37
N LEU A 106 -8.27 4.01 4.01
CA LEU A 106 -8.80 2.65 4.00
C LEU A 106 -9.12 2.16 2.57
N ILE A 107 -9.71 3.01 1.73
CA ILE A 107 -10.08 2.64 0.36
C ILE A 107 -8.83 2.37 -0.51
N PRO A 108 -7.88 3.30 -0.67
CA PRO A 108 -6.70 3.05 -1.49
C PRO A 108 -5.81 1.93 -0.93
N SER A 109 -5.66 1.83 0.40
CA SER A 109 -4.85 0.76 1.01
C SER A 109 -5.48 -0.63 0.84
N THR A 110 -6.80 -0.74 0.95
CA THR A 110 -7.52 -1.99 0.66
C THR A 110 -7.34 -2.39 -0.80
N ALA A 111 -7.48 -1.44 -1.72
CA ALA A 111 -7.27 -1.69 -3.14
C ALA A 111 -5.82 -2.13 -3.43
N MET A 112 -4.82 -1.49 -2.79
CA MET A 112 -3.41 -1.91 -2.88
C MET A 112 -3.22 -3.34 -2.35
N GLY A 113 -3.88 -3.71 -1.24
CA GLY A 113 -3.78 -5.06 -0.66
C GLY A 113 -4.38 -6.16 -1.53
N LEU A 114 -5.28 -5.82 -2.45
CA LEU A 114 -5.87 -6.75 -3.42
C LEU A 114 -4.94 -7.04 -4.61
N THR A 115 -4.01 -6.14 -4.94
CA THR A 115 -3.25 -6.20 -6.19
C THR A 115 -2.41 -7.46 -6.34
N LEU A 116 -1.55 -7.77 -5.35
CA LEU A 116 -0.63 -8.89 -5.40
C LEU A 116 -1.38 -10.24 -5.44
N PRO A 117 -2.37 -10.53 -4.56
CA PRO A 117 -3.12 -11.77 -4.65
C PRO A 117 -3.87 -11.97 -5.97
N LEU A 118 -4.45 -10.90 -6.53
CA LEU A 118 -5.15 -10.96 -7.81
C LEU A 118 -4.19 -11.27 -8.96
N LEU A 119 -3.00 -10.66 -8.95
CA LEU A 119 -1.99 -10.88 -9.97
C LEU A 119 -1.35 -12.26 -9.87
N THR A 120 -1.08 -12.74 -8.65
CA THR A 120 -0.63 -14.13 -8.43
C THR A 120 -1.63 -15.12 -8.99
N ARG A 121 -2.92 -14.93 -8.72
CA ARG A 121 -3.98 -15.81 -9.27
C ARG A 121 -4.07 -15.74 -10.80
N ALA A 122 -3.88 -14.57 -11.40
CA ALA A 122 -3.93 -14.42 -12.85
C ALA A 122 -2.76 -15.10 -13.57
N VAL A 123 -1.58 -15.17 -12.93
CA VAL A 123 -0.37 -15.77 -13.51
C VAL A 123 -0.21 -17.25 -13.15
N LEU A 124 -0.74 -17.69 -11.99
CA LEU A 124 -0.61 -19.07 -11.52
C LEU A 124 -1.32 -20.03 -12.46
N ARG A 125 -0.57 -20.99 -13.00
CA ARG A 125 -1.10 -22.08 -13.86
C ARG A 125 -1.30 -23.39 -13.11
N ASP A 126 -0.52 -23.64 -12.07
CA ASP A 126 -0.53 -24.85 -11.25
C ASP A 126 0.00 -24.55 -9.83
N GLU A 127 -0.49 -25.27 -8.82
CA GLU A 127 -0.16 -25.04 -7.39
C GLU A 127 1.33 -25.30 -7.08
N ALA A 128 1.98 -26.23 -7.81
CA ALA A 128 3.39 -26.52 -7.66
C ALA A 128 4.31 -25.31 -7.95
N GLY A 129 3.81 -24.32 -8.71
CA GLY A 129 4.53 -23.09 -9.04
C GLY A 129 4.28 -21.92 -8.08
N PHE A 130 3.41 -22.07 -7.07
CA PHE A 130 2.91 -20.94 -6.28
C PHE A 130 4.01 -20.11 -5.64
N GLY A 131 4.95 -20.74 -4.93
CA GLY A 131 6.04 -20.02 -4.24
C GLY A 131 6.93 -19.23 -5.20
N ARG A 132 7.25 -19.79 -6.37
CA ARG A 132 8.09 -19.13 -7.38
C ARG A 132 7.39 -17.94 -8.03
N VAL A 133 6.11 -18.10 -8.38
CA VAL A 133 5.30 -17.02 -8.97
C VAL A 133 5.08 -15.90 -7.97
N LEU A 134 4.69 -16.24 -6.73
CA LEU A 134 4.50 -15.27 -5.66
C LEU A 134 5.80 -14.53 -5.34
N GLY A 135 6.92 -15.24 -5.21
CA GLY A 135 8.25 -14.66 -4.97
C GLY A 135 8.66 -13.69 -6.08
N ALA A 136 8.58 -14.11 -7.34
CA ALA A 136 8.93 -13.24 -8.47
C ALA A 136 8.04 -11.98 -8.56
N LEU A 137 6.72 -12.13 -8.39
CA LEU A 137 5.78 -11.01 -8.41
C LEU A 137 6.02 -10.05 -7.23
N TYR A 138 6.27 -10.58 -6.04
CA TYR A 138 6.59 -9.79 -4.87
C TYR A 138 7.95 -9.08 -5.02
N GLY A 139 8.96 -9.76 -5.57
CA GLY A 139 10.27 -9.18 -5.88
C GLY A 139 10.17 -8.02 -6.87
N TRP A 140 9.50 -8.20 -8.01
CA TRP A 140 9.29 -7.11 -8.99
C TRP A 140 8.44 -5.97 -8.43
N ASN A 141 7.40 -6.27 -7.66
CA ASN A 141 6.59 -5.26 -6.98
C ASN A 141 7.44 -4.43 -6.01
N THR A 142 8.31 -5.09 -5.25
CA THR A 142 9.19 -4.47 -4.25
C THR A 142 10.30 -3.63 -4.92
N LEU A 143 10.87 -4.09 -6.03
CA LEU A 143 11.81 -3.30 -6.84
C LEU A 143 11.15 -2.05 -7.42
N GLY A 144 9.95 -2.19 -8.00
CA GLY A 144 9.18 -1.06 -8.50
C GLY A 144 8.79 -0.08 -7.39
N ALA A 145 8.45 -0.60 -6.21
CA ALA A 145 8.20 0.17 -5.00
C ALA A 145 9.45 0.98 -4.59
N MET A 146 10.62 0.35 -4.49
CA MET A 146 11.90 1.03 -4.21
C MET A 146 12.20 2.13 -5.24
N ALA A 147 12.15 1.80 -6.53
CA ALA A 147 12.40 2.77 -7.60
C ALA A 147 11.41 3.94 -7.54
N GLY A 148 10.14 3.65 -7.25
CA GLY A 148 9.09 4.65 -7.06
C GLY A 148 9.35 5.56 -5.87
N VAL A 149 9.80 5.04 -4.72
CA VAL A 149 10.15 5.86 -3.54
C VAL A 149 11.30 6.81 -3.87
N VAL A 150 12.38 6.28 -4.45
CA VAL A 150 13.59 7.05 -4.79
C VAL A 150 13.27 8.11 -5.84
N ALA A 151 12.65 7.73 -6.96
CA ALA A 151 12.30 8.66 -8.04
C ALA A 151 11.21 9.66 -7.61
N GLY A 152 10.23 9.20 -6.82
CA GLY A 152 9.16 10.01 -6.23
C GLY A 152 9.73 11.18 -5.44
N GLU A 153 10.59 10.87 -4.48
CA GLU A 153 11.01 11.85 -3.47
C GLU A 153 12.23 12.67 -3.89
N LEU A 154 13.18 12.09 -4.64
CA LEU A 154 14.37 12.80 -5.09
C LEU A 154 14.17 13.59 -6.38
N PHE A 155 13.23 13.19 -7.24
CA PHE A 155 13.07 13.80 -8.57
C PHE A 155 11.67 14.37 -8.80
N LEU A 156 10.63 13.54 -8.66
CA LEU A 156 9.26 13.93 -9.04
C LEU A 156 8.72 15.05 -8.16
N VAL A 157 8.88 14.96 -6.83
CA VAL A 157 8.42 16.00 -5.89
C VAL A 157 9.18 17.31 -6.13
N GLY A 158 10.48 17.26 -6.38
CA GLY A 158 11.27 18.46 -6.68
C GLY A 158 10.87 19.13 -8.01
N ARG A 159 10.57 18.34 -9.04
CA ARG A 159 10.28 18.85 -10.39
C ARG A 159 8.82 19.26 -10.59
N PHE A 160 7.88 18.48 -10.06
CA PHE A 160 6.44 18.59 -10.32
C PHE A 160 5.63 18.96 -9.07
N GLY A 161 6.28 19.06 -7.91
CA GLY A 161 5.60 19.26 -6.63
C GLY A 161 4.77 18.05 -6.19
N VAL A 162 4.15 18.16 -5.02
CA VAL A 162 3.33 17.09 -4.42
C VAL A 162 2.14 16.71 -5.32
N ARG A 163 1.43 17.71 -5.85
CA ARG A 163 0.25 17.52 -6.71
C ARG A 163 0.60 16.90 -8.07
N GLY A 164 1.66 17.39 -8.72
CA GLY A 164 2.11 16.84 -10.00
C GLY A 164 2.67 15.42 -9.86
N THR A 165 3.36 15.13 -8.77
CA THR A 165 3.83 13.76 -8.45
C THR A 165 2.65 12.81 -8.24
N ALA A 166 1.59 13.25 -7.57
CA ALA A 166 0.37 12.45 -7.41
C ALA A 166 -0.33 12.14 -8.74
N LEU A 167 -0.36 13.11 -9.67
CA LEU A 167 -0.89 12.87 -11.01
C LEU A 167 0.00 11.90 -11.80
N ALA A 168 1.32 12.01 -11.70
CA ALA A 168 2.24 11.06 -12.32
C ALA A 168 2.06 9.64 -11.78
N ALA A 169 1.96 9.48 -10.46
CA ALA A 169 1.67 8.20 -9.81
C ALA A 169 0.30 7.64 -10.24
N GLY A 170 -0.73 8.48 -10.28
CA GLY A 170 -2.05 8.10 -10.78
C GLY A 170 -2.03 7.69 -12.25
N GLY A 171 -1.24 8.38 -13.08
CA GLY A 171 -1.03 8.03 -14.48
C GLY A 171 -0.36 6.68 -14.66
N LEU A 172 0.66 6.36 -13.85
CA LEU A 172 1.30 5.03 -13.86
C LEU A 172 0.32 3.91 -13.47
N ASN A 173 -0.51 4.14 -12.45
CA ASN A 173 -1.53 3.17 -12.06
C ASN A 173 -2.64 3.03 -13.12
N LEU A 174 -3.08 4.12 -13.75
CA LEU A 174 -4.03 4.04 -14.87
C LEU A 174 -3.43 3.36 -16.09
N PHE A 175 -2.13 3.55 -16.35
CA PHE A 175 -1.42 2.81 -17.39
C PHE A 175 -1.38 1.32 -17.07
N ALA A 176 -1.05 0.92 -15.85
CA ALA A 176 -1.11 -0.47 -15.41
C ALA A 176 -2.53 -1.04 -15.54
N ALA A 177 -3.55 -0.29 -15.14
CA ALA A 177 -4.97 -0.65 -15.30
C ALA A 177 -5.37 -0.83 -16.78
N ALA A 178 -4.88 0.04 -17.67
CA ALA A 178 -5.14 -0.05 -19.10
C ALA A 178 -4.47 -1.28 -19.71
N VAL A 179 -3.19 -1.53 -19.40
CA VAL A 179 -2.46 -2.72 -19.85
C VAL A 179 -3.16 -4.00 -19.36
N ALA A 180 -3.52 -4.05 -18.08
CA ALA A 180 -4.27 -5.17 -17.52
C ALA A 180 -5.64 -5.35 -18.20
N SER A 181 -6.36 -4.25 -18.45
CA SER A 181 -7.65 -4.30 -19.15
C SER A 181 -7.51 -4.87 -20.56
N LEU A 182 -6.47 -4.45 -21.31
CA LEU A 182 -6.17 -4.98 -22.64
C LEU A 182 -5.84 -6.48 -22.58
N LEU A 183 -5.04 -6.91 -21.60
CA LEU A 183 -4.72 -8.33 -21.38
C LEU A 183 -5.93 -9.15 -20.95
N SER A 184 -6.88 -8.56 -20.20
CA SER A 184 -8.10 -9.23 -19.73
C SER A 184 -9.07 -9.59 -20.86
N ILE A 185 -8.96 -8.95 -22.02
CA ILE A 185 -9.78 -9.27 -23.21
C ILE A 185 -9.41 -10.67 -23.72
N TRP A 186 -8.15 -11.08 -23.56
CA TRP A 186 -7.62 -12.39 -23.98
C TRP A 186 -7.82 -13.48 -22.92
N GLU A 187 -8.19 -13.12 -21.69
CA GLU A 187 -8.46 -14.04 -20.58
C GLU A 187 -9.79 -14.80 -20.76
N SER A 188 -10.67 -14.32 -21.65
CA SER A 188 -12.03 -14.84 -21.84
C SER A 188 -12.11 -16.26 -22.43
N GLU A 189 -11.01 -16.84 -22.91
CA GLU A 189 -10.96 -18.22 -23.45
C GLU A 189 -10.42 -19.27 -22.45
N TYR A 190 -9.75 -18.86 -21.37
CA TYR A 190 -9.05 -19.80 -20.47
C TYR A 190 -9.79 -20.07 -19.15
N GLY A 191 -10.81 -19.26 -18.83
CA GLY A 191 -11.55 -19.29 -17.56
C GLY A 191 -12.45 -20.51 -17.33
N ASP A 192 -12.58 -21.41 -18.30
CA ASP A 192 -13.43 -22.62 -18.20
C ASP A 192 -12.66 -23.89 -17.78
N ARG A 193 -11.32 -23.91 -17.84
CA ARG A 193 -10.54 -25.11 -17.44
C ARG A 193 -10.08 -25.12 -15.99
N ALA A 194 -9.85 -23.95 -15.38
CA ALA A 194 -9.35 -23.84 -14.00
C ALA A 194 -10.43 -24.11 -12.93
N THR A 195 -11.71 -24.19 -13.31
CA THR A 195 -12.83 -24.38 -12.38
C THR A 195 -13.11 -25.85 -12.04
N GLN A 196 -12.49 -26.81 -12.72
CA GLN A 196 -12.75 -28.24 -12.52
C GLN A 196 -11.73 -28.98 -11.64
N GLY A 197 -10.67 -28.32 -11.16
CA GLY A 197 -9.58 -29.01 -10.43
C GLY A 197 -9.33 -28.56 -8.99
N VAL A 198 -9.79 -27.38 -8.57
CA VAL A 198 -9.48 -26.86 -7.23
C VAL A 198 -10.67 -27.10 -6.31
N GLU A 199 -10.90 -28.37 -5.96
CA GLU A 199 -11.46 -28.65 -4.63
C GLU A 199 -10.49 -28.04 -3.63
N SER A 200 -10.88 -26.90 -3.03
CA SER A 200 -10.10 -26.29 -1.98
C SER A 200 -10.07 -27.26 -0.81
N THR A 201 -9.08 -28.14 -0.76
CA THR A 201 -8.70 -28.77 0.50
C THR A 201 -8.29 -27.59 1.38
N ARG A 202 -9.16 -27.21 2.32
CA ARG A 202 -8.85 -26.25 3.37
C ARG A 202 -7.70 -26.83 4.17
N HIS A 203 -6.48 -26.65 3.68
CA HIS A 203 -5.29 -26.83 4.48
C HIS A 203 -5.38 -25.73 5.52
N ARG A 204 -5.85 -26.11 6.72
CA ARG A 204 -5.81 -25.24 7.89
C ARG A 204 -4.34 -24.92 8.11
N THR A 205 -3.93 -23.71 7.75
CA THR A 205 -2.60 -23.22 8.11
C THR A 205 -2.49 -23.32 9.62
N PRO A 206 -1.54 -24.11 10.15
CA PRO A 206 -1.45 -24.31 11.58
C PRO A 206 -1.20 -22.97 12.27
N THR A 207 -1.95 -22.71 13.35
CA THR A 207 -1.84 -21.51 14.19
C THR A 207 -0.41 -21.07 14.50
N PRO A 208 0.58 -21.96 14.75
CA PRO A 208 1.97 -21.53 14.97
C PRO A 208 2.61 -20.82 13.77
N TYR A 209 2.32 -21.21 12.53
CA TYR A 209 2.87 -20.53 11.36
C TYR A 209 2.28 -19.13 11.16
N LEU A 210 0.98 -18.97 11.45
CA LEU A 210 0.32 -17.67 11.44
C LEU A 210 0.90 -16.75 12.53
N PHE A 211 1.18 -17.30 13.71
CA PHE A 211 1.80 -16.55 14.80
C PHE A 211 3.24 -16.15 14.46
N SER A 212 4.03 -17.04 13.88
CA SER A 212 5.39 -16.72 13.41
C SER A 212 5.40 -15.64 12.33
N ALA A 213 4.47 -15.70 11.36
CA ALA A 213 4.33 -14.67 10.33
C ALA A 213 3.91 -13.32 10.93
N PHE A 214 2.96 -13.33 11.87
CA PHE A 214 2.55 -12.14 12.60
C PHE A 214 3.72 -11.52 13.38
N LEU A 215 4.47 -12.34 14.12
CA LEU A 215 5.59 -11.87 14.92
C LEU A 215 6.73 -11.34 14.04
N GLY A 216 7.00 -12.00 12.91
CA GLY A 216 7.96 -11.54 11.91
C GLY A 216 7.59 -10.17 11.33
N GLY A 217 6.33 -10.01 10.90
CA GLY A 217 5.82 -8.73 10.39
C GLY A 217 5.81 -7.63 11.45
N PHE A 218 5.40 -7.95 12.68
CA PHE A 218 5.45 -7.03 13.82
C PHE A 218 6.86 -6.55 14.11
N CYS A 219 7.82 -7.47 14.20
CA CYS A 219 9.23 -7.13 14.41
C CYS A 219 9.79 -6.28 13.28
N LEU A 220 9.46 -6.59 12.02
CA LEU A 220 9.93 -5.83 10.86
C LEU A 220 9.40 -4.39 10.87
N LEU A 221 8.10 -4.20 11.10
CA LEU A 221 7.51 -2.85 11.23
C LEU A 221 8.03 -2.10 12.46
N ALA A 222 8.23 -2.79 13.58
CA ALA A 222 8.81 -2.19 14.78
C ALA A 222 10.25 -1.72 14.52
N LEU A 223 11.06 -2.55 13.84
CA LEU A 223 12.41 -2.20 13.40
C LEU A 223 12.38 -1.02 12.45
N GLU A 224 11.45 -0.97 11.50
CA GLU A 224 11.31 0.15 10.57
C GLU A 224 11.08 1.49 11.31
N VAL A 225 10.20 1.49 12.31
CA VAL A 225 9.95 2.67 13.15
C VAL A 225 11.15 3.03 14.01
N VAL A 226 11.81 2.04 14.63
CA VAL A 226 13.00 2.27 15.48
C VAL A 226 14.16 2.81 14.65
N TRP A 227 14.43 2.22 13.47
CA TRP A 227 15.48 2.67 12.56
C TRP A 227 15.20 4.06 12.02
N PHE A 228 13.96 4.37 11.63
CA PHE A 228 13.59 5.72 11.23
C PHE A 228 13.88 6.75 12.34
N ARG A 229 13.49 6.44 13.59
CA ARG A 229 13.76 7.31 14.74
C ARG A 229 15.25 7.47 15.01
N PHE A 230 16.00 6.39 14.93
CA PHE A 230 17.46 6.43 15.10
C PHE A 230 18.11 7.30 14.03
N LEU A 231 17.67 7.19 12.78
CA LEU A 231 18.20 7.97 11.64
C LEU A 231 17.96 9.48 11.81
N LEU A 232 16.81 9.87 12.38
CA LEU A 232 16.50 11.28 12.71
C LEU A 232 17.42 11.88 13.80
N LEU A 233 18.14 11.07 14.57
CA LEU A 233 19.12 11.56 15.56
C LEU A 233 20.42 12.02 14.89
N PHE A 234 20.77 11.45 13.74
CA PHE A 234 22.03 11.73 13.03
C PHE A 234 21.84 12.61 11.79
N VAL A 235 20.67 12.52 11.15
CA VAL A 235 20.32 13.30 9.97
C VAL A 235 19.26 14.33 10.37
N LYS A 236 19.50 15.62 10.06
CA LYS A 236 18.48 16.66 10.26
C LYS A 236 17.17 16.19 9.64
N GLY A 237 16.08 16.23 10.43
CA GLY A 237 14.75 15.74 10.05
C GLY A 237 14.27 16.36 8.75
N SER A 238 14.59 15.69 7.65
CA SER A 238 14.24 16.08 6.29
C SER A 238 13.28 15.04 5.75
N SER A 239 12.41 15.45 4.84
CA SER A 239 11.45 14.55 4.21
C SER A 239 12.08 13.42 3.39
N LEU A 240 13.40 13.42 3.22
CA LEU A 240 14.16 12.40 2.48
C LEU A 240 14.62 11.24 3.35
N ALA A 241 14.69 11.41 4.68
CA ALA A 241 15.16 10.37 5.60
C ALA A 241 14.27 9.11 5.58
N PHE A 242 12.95 9.30 5.58
CA PHE A 242 11.98 8.21 5.54
C PHE A 242 12.02 7.43 4.20
N PRO A 243 11.94 8.08 3.03
CA PRO A 243 12.08 7.43 1.73
C PRO A 243 13.36 6.62 1.55
N VAL A 244 14.51 7.14 1.98
CA VAL A 244 15.80 6.45 1.83
C VAL A 244 15.84 5.18 2.69
N MET A 245 15.40 5.28 3.95
CA MET A 245 15.32 4.13 4.85
C MET A 245 14.40 3.05 4.26
N LEU A 246 13.19 3.44 3.85
CA LEU A 246 12.21 2.54 3.26
C LEU A 246 12.73 1.91 1.95
N GLY A 247 13.45 2.67 1.12
CA GLY A 247 14.11 2.16 -0.08
C GLY A 247 15.15 1.07 0.21
N VAL A 248 15.96 1.22 1.27
CA VAL A 248 16.95 0.19 1.68
C VAL A 248 16.25 -1.08 2.18
N VAL A 249 15.22 -0.94 3.01
CA VAL A 249 14.43 -2.08 3.51
C VAL A 249 13.78 -2.84 2.35
N LEU A 250 13.15 -2.12 1.41
CA LEU A 250 12.56 -2.71 0.22
C LEU A 250 13.59 -3.40 -0.67
N ALA A 251 14.79 -2.83 -0.84
CA ALA A 251 15.86 -3.47 -1.61
C ALA A 251 16.25 -4.84 -1.01
N GLY A 252 16.37 -4.93 0.31
CA GLY A 252 16.64 -6.20 1.00
C GLY A 252 15.54 -7.23 0.81
N ILE A 253 14.27 -6.81 0.91
CA ILE A 253 13.10 -7.68 0.68
C ILE A 253 13.05 -8.15 -0.78
N ALA A 254 13.33 -7.25 -1.74
CA ALA A 254 13.33 -7.58 -3.15
C ALA A 254 14.38 -8.62 -3.52
N LEU A 255 15.61 -8.47 -3.02
CA LEU A 255 16.69 -9.43 -3.23
C LEU A 255 16.42 -10.79 -2.57
N GLY A 256 15.69 -10.82 -1.46
CA GLY A 256 15.31 -12.08 -0.81
C GLY A 256 14.15 -12.81 -1.51
N GLY A 257 13.38 -12.12 -2.36
CA GLY A 257 12.24 -12.69 -3.08
C GLY A 257 12.54 -13.19 -4.50
N LEU A 258 13.64 -12.72 -5.10
CA LEU A 258 14.16 -13.12 -6.42
C LEU A 258 15.10 -14.33 -6.31
#